data_AF-A0A1F6NYZ3-F1
#
_entry.id   AF-A0A1F6NYZ3-F1
#
_cell.length_a   1.000
_cell.length_b   1.000
_cell.length_c   1.000
_cell.angle_alpha   90.00
_cell.angle_beta   90.00
_cell.angle_gamma   90.00
#
_symmetry.space_group_name_H-M   'P 1'
#
loop_
_entity.id
_entity.type
_entity.pdbx_description
1 polymer ?
#
loop_
_entity_poly.entity_id
_entity_poly.type
_entity_poly.pdbx_seq_one_letter_code
_entity_poly.pdbx_strand_id
1 'polypeptide(L)'
;MINYKTKEQVLKKAQTLLNKSLRGIISQETIKSIENQIGIYEMKRKGFLGDLVEKYFFEINPGNISEPDFTIAGVELKTTPLKKHVKNMFSSKERLVFSMINYDTVVNETWKLSSFLKKNKTLLLMFYLWIENQSILDYEFKFAHLLNLLEDISEEDVFQIQKDWEYIVAKIKRGEAHLLSEGDTYYLGACTKAANSRVVRDQPMNRTPAKPRAFSFKQQYINYLIQTQLLGRKTNTDSIFKKQRRLETIEDVIKEKLTPFIGKTDKEIIVTLNVSLNSKSKNYKRSLVNRILEIDSSKIEEFEKANITLKVIT
;
A
#
# COMPACT_ATOMS: atom_id res chain seq x y z
N MET A 1 -22.16 -5.33 23.23
CA MET A 1 -21.37 -4.98 22.04
C MET A 1 -21.51 -3.49 21.79
N ILE A 2 -20.41 -2.76 21.84
CA ILE A 2 -20.37 -1.36 21.42
C ILE A 2 -20.71 -1.33 19.92
N ASN A 3 -21.72 -0.55 19.54
CA ASN A 3 -22.13 -0.45 18.15
C ASN A 3 -21.56 0.83 17.54
N TYR A 4 -20.51 0.70 16.73
CA TYR A 4 -19.88 1.81 16.03
C TYR A 4 -20.71 2.20 14.81
N LYS A 5 -21.39 3.35 14.87
CA LYS A 5 -22.31 3.81 13.82
C LYS A 5 -21.66 4.77 12.83
N THR A 6 -20.64 5.52 13.24
CA THR A 6 -20.00 6.52 12.38
C THR A 6 -18.48 6.36 12.33
N LYS A 7 -17.86 6.87 11.27
CA LYS A 7 -16.40 6.88 11.09
C LYS A 7 -15.70 7.60 12.24
N GLU A 8 -16.29 8.69 12.72
CA GLU A 8 -15.77 9.51 13.83
C GLU A 8 -15.80 8.74 15.15
N GLN A 9 -16.81 7.91 15.41
CA GLN A 9 -16.85 7.07 16.61
C GLN A 9 -15.71 6.03 16.60
N VAL A 10 -15.50 5.39 15.44
CA VAL A 10 -14.40 4.44 15.24
C VAL A 10 -13.05 5.13 15.46
N LEU A 11 -12.83 6.29 14.84
CA LEU A 11 -11.58 7.05 14.99
C LEU A 11 -11.36 7.55 16.42
N LYS A 12 -12.39 8.11 17.08
CA LYS A 12 -12.31 8.57 18.47
C LYS A 12 -11.93 7.44 19.41
N LYS A 13 -12.53 6.25 19.24
CA LYS A 13 -12.11 5.06 19.99
C LYS A 13 -10.65 4.76 19.71
N ALA A 14 -10.24 4.64 18.44
CA ALA A 14 -8.84 4.34 18.08
C ALA A 14 -7.83 5.32 18.69
N GLN A 15 -8.16 6.61 18.74
CA GLN A 15 -7.33 7.65 19.32
C GLN A 15 -7.08 7.45 20.83
N THR A 16 -7.98 6.78 21.56
CA THR A 16 -7.77 6.48 22.99
C THR A 16 -6.62 5.51 23.26
N LEU A 17 -6.18 4.76 22.24
CA LEU A 17 -5.04 3.84 22.29
C LEU A 17 -3.71 4.50 21.90
N LEU A 18 -3.72 5.76 21.46
CA LEU A 18 -2.49 6.47 21.10
C LEU A 18 -1.56 6.58 22.31
N ASN A 19 -0.28 6.33 22.04
CA ASN A 19 0.81 6.25 22.99
C ASN A 19 0.62 5.20 24.10
N LYS A 20 -0.22 4.19 23.86
CA LYS A 20 -0.47 3.07 24.77
C LYS A 20 -0.25 1.75 24.03
N SER A 21 -0.06 0.70 24.82
CA SER A 21 -0.02 -0.68 24.35
C SER A 21 -1.31 -1.42 24.72
N LEU A 22 -1.56 -2.58 24.11
CA LEU A 22 -2.71 -3.42 24.51
C LEU A 22 -2.59 -3.86 25.97
N ARG A 23 -1.38 -4.17 26.45
CA ARG A 23 -1.15 -4.53 27.86
C ARG A 23 -1.67 -3.45 28.82
N GLY A 24 -1.53 -2.18 28.44
CA GLY A 24 -1.97 -1.05 29.28
C GLY A 24 -3.48 -0.84 29.35
N ILE A 25 -4.28 -1.59 28.59
CA ILE A 25 -5.74 -1.37 28.49
C ILE A 25 -6.59 -2.63 28.70
N ILE A 26 -6.00 -3.83 28.71
CA ILE A 26 -6.73 -5.10 28.92
C ILE A 26 -6.46 -5.66 30.32
N SER A 27 -7.35 -6.52 30.84
CA SER A 27 -7.25 -7.06 32.20
C SER A 27 -6.05 -8.01 32.39
N GLN A 28 -5.58 -8.18 33.63
CA GLN A 28 -4.48 -9.08 33.95
C GLN A 28 -4.81 -10.56 33.65
N GLU A 29 -6.06 -10.96 33.83
CA GLU A 29 -6.54 -12.31 33.46
C GLU A 29 -6.45 -12.51 31.95
N THR A 30 -6.81 -11.49 31.18
CA THR A 30 -6.73 -11.50 29.72
C THR A 30 -5.29 -11.59 29.24
N ILE A 31 -4.38 -10.80 29.84
CA ILE A 31 -2.94 -10.84 29.55
C ILE A 31 -2.41 -12.26 29.75
N LYS A 32 -2.64 -12.86 30.92
CA LYS A 32 -2.19 -14.23 31.23
C LYS A 32 -2.75 -15.24 30.24
N SER A 33 -4.03 -15.13 29.86
CA SER A 33 -4.63 -16.00 28.85
C SER A 33 -3.94 -15.88 27.49
N ILE A 34 -3.62 -14.68 27.04
CA ILE A 34 -2.94 -14.45 25.76
C ILE A 34 -1.49 -14.95 25.82
N GLU A 35 -0.76 -14.66 26.89
CA GLU A 35 0.63 -15.09 27.06
C GLU A 35 0.76 -16.61 27.13
N ASN A 36 -0.17 -17.30 27.79
CA ASN A 36 -0.25 -18.75 27.78
C ASN A 36 -0.48 -19.29 26.35
N GLN A 37 -1.38 -18.65 25.57
CA GLN A 37 -1.58 -19.03 24.16
C GLN A 37 -0.31 -18.82 23.33
N ILE A 38 0.40 -17.71 23.51
CA ILE A 38 1.65 -17.44 22.79
C ILE A 38 2.72 -18.49 23.15
N GLY A 39 2.88 -18.79 24.44
CA GLY A 39 3.89 -19.72 24.96
C GLY A 39 3.67 -21.17 24.55
N ILE A 40 2.41 -21.62 24.46
CA ILE A 40 2.07 -23.00 24.05
C ILE A 40 2.28 -23.20 22.53
N TYR A 41 2.04 -22.18 21.72
CA TYR A 41 1.97 -22.32 20.27
C TYR A 41 3.15 -21.70 19.50
N GLU A 42 4.21 -21.23 20.19
CA GLU A 42 5.30 -20.43 19.60
C GLU A 42 4.77 -19.45 18.54
N MET A 43 3.71 -18.68 18.84
CA MET A 43 2.89 -18.07 17.78
C MET A 43 3.67 -17.08 16.91
N LYS A 44 4.24 -17.58 15.81
CA LYS A 44 4.77 -16.82 14.65
C LYS A 44 3.63 -16.37 13.72
N ARG A 45 2.40 -16.23 14.24
CA ARG A 45 1.23 -15.90 13.43
C ARG A 45 1.26 -14.42 13.06
N LYS A 46 1.62 -14.14 11.81
CA LYS A 46 1.51 -12.80 11.22
C LYS A 46 0.06 -12.30 11.34
N GLY A 47 -0.10 -11.07 11.81
CA GLY A 47 -1.41 -10.44 12.00
C GLY A 47 -2.07 -10.71 13.36
N PHE A 48 -1.47 -11.48 14.26
CA PHE A 48 -2.11 -11.81 15.56
C PHE A 48 -2.42 -10.57 16.41
N LEU A 49 -1.58 -9.53 16.38
CA LEU A 49 -1.89 -8.28 17.07
C LEU A 49 -3.19 -7.62 16.53
N GLY A 50 -3.47 -7.74 15.24
CA GLY A 50 -4.72 -7.24 14.64
C GLY A 50 -5.94 -7.91 15.27
N ASP A 51 -5.94 -9.26 15.30
CA ASP A 51 -7.00 -10.05 15.94
C ASP A 51 -7.20 -9.65 17.43
N LEU A 52 -6.11 -9.34 18.15
CA LEU A 52 -6.18 -8.91 19.54
C LEU A 52 -6.79 -7.51 19.69
N VAL A 53 -6.46 -6.58 18.79
CA VAL A 53 -7.04 -5.22 18.77
C VAL A 53 -8.53 -5.29 18.46
N GLU A 54 -8.93 -6.09 17.47
CA GLU A 54 -10.34 -6.35 17.15
C GLU A 54 -11.09 -6.87 18.37
N LYS A 55 -10.60 -7.95 18.97
CA LYS A 55 -11.30 -8.66 20.04
C LYS A 55 -11.32 -7.91 21.37
N TYR A 56 -10.19 -7.36 21.81
CA TYR A 56 -10.05 -6.86 23.18
C TYR A 56 -10.11 -5.35 23.29
N PHE A 57 -9.89 -4.60 22.21
CA PHE A 57 -9.98 -3.15 22.24
C PHE A 57 -11.25 -2.62 21.60
N PHE A 58 -11.61 -3.11 20.42
CA PHE A 58 -12.86 -2.74 19.73
C PHE A 58 -14.05 -3.63 20.11
N GLU A 59 -13.81 -4.77 20.77
CA GLU A 59 -14.84 -5.73 21.17
C GLU A 59 -15.67 -6.25 19.97
N ILE A 60 -15.00 -6.44 18.83
CA ILE A 60 -15.57 -7.04 17.62
C ILE A 60 -14.98 -8.42 17.40
N ASN A 61 -15.73 -9.29 16.72
CA ASN A 61 -15.28 -10.65 16.44
C ASN A 61 -14.29 -10.64 15.26
N PRO A 62 -13.06 -11.15 15.45
CA PRO A 62 -12.11 -11.30 14.35
C PRO A 62 -12.66 -12.31 13.34
N GLY A 63 -12.51 -12.02 12.05
CA GLY A 63 -13.03 -12.89 11.02
C GLY A 63 -12.73 -12.44 9.60
N ASN A 64 -12.85 -13.36 8.66
CA ASN A 64 -12.67 -13.08 7.24
C ASN A 64 -14.03 -12.93 6.56
N ILE A 65 -14.72 -11.83 6.85
CA ILE A 65 -15.99 -11.48 6.19
C ILE A 65 -15.74 -10.55 4.98
N SER A 66 -16.68 -10.51 4.03
CA SER A 66 -16.59 -9.65 2.85
C SER A 66 -16.82 -8.17 3.16
N GLU A 67 -17.49 -7.88 4.27
CA GLU A 67 -17.80 -6.52 4.70
C GLU A 67 -16.64 -5.90 5.51
N PRO A 68 -16.62 -4.56 5.66
CA PRO A 68 -15.72 -3.89 6.58
C PRO A 68 -15.94 -4.35 8.03
N ASP A 69 -14.86 -4.38 8.82
CA ASP A 69 -14.88 -4.75 10.25
C ASP A 69 -15.93 -3.97 11.07
N PHE A 70 -16.09 -2.67 10.78
CA PHE A 70 -17.16 -1.83 11.31
C PHE A 70 -18.24 -1.61 10.24
N THR A 71 -19.05 -2.64 9.99
CA THR A 71 -20.00 -2.69 8.87
C THR A 71 -20.94 -1.48 8.79
N ILE A 72 -21.49 -1.01 9.93
CA ILE A 72 -22.40 0.15 9.95
C ILE A 72 -21.66 1.45 9.63
N ALA A 73 -20.46 1.64 10.19
CA ALA A 73 -19.64 2.81 9.92
C ALA A 73 -18.97 2.79 8.53
N GLY A 74 -18.94 1.62 7.87
CA GLY A 74 -18.25 1.39 6.61
C GLY A 74 -16.74 1.54 6.72
N VAL A 75 -16.14 1.10 7.83
CA VAL A 75 -14.70 1.24 8.10
C VAL A 75 -14.05 -0.14 8.27
N GLU A 76 -12.93 -0.35 7.59
CA GLU A 76 -12.09 -1.54 7.72
C GLU A 76 -10.89 -1.22 8.62
N LEU A 77 -10.60 -2.07 9.59
CA LEU A 77 -9.45 -1.92 10.48
C LEU A 77 -8.20 -2.51 9.84
N LYS A 78 -7.09 -1.76 9.95
CA LYS A 78 -5.77 -2.26 9.59
C LYS A 78 -4.76 -1.84 10.65
N THR A 79 -4.31 -2.80 11.44
CA THR A 79 -3.15 -2.64 12.32
C THR A 79 -1.88 -2.91 11.53
N THR A 80 -0.92 -1.97 11.51
CA THR A 80 0.29 -2.09 10.69
C THR A 80 1.55 -1.65 11.45
N PRO A 81 2.66 -2.41 11.38
CA PRO A 81 3.87 -2.10 12.12
C PRO A 81 4.66 -0.95 11.49
N LEU A 82 5.17 -0.08 12.36
CA LEU A 82 6.20 0.91 12.07
C LEU A 82 7.56 0.46 12.61
N LYS A 83 8.62 1.01 12.02
CA LYS A 83 9.97 1.02 12.59
C LYS A 83 10.50 2.45 12.64
N LYS A 84 11.36 2.74 13.61
CA LYS A 84 12.11 4.00 13.64
C LYS A 84 13.00 4.09 12.39
N HIS A 85 13.10 5.28 11.83
CA HIS A 85 13.97 5.57 10.69
C HIS A 85 14.79 6.83 10.96
N VAL A 86 16.11 6.74 10.80
CA VAL A 86 17.06 7.81 11.17
C VAL A 86 16.69 9.15 10.51
N LYS A 87 16.34 9.15 9.22
CA LYS A 87 15.98 10.38 8.48
C LYS A 87 14.48 10.66 8.44
N ASN A 88 13.66 9.61 8.52
CA ASN A 88 12.23 9.68 8.20
C ASN A 88 11.33 9.67 9.45
N MET A 89 11.96 9.65 10.64
CA MET A 89 11.37 9.39 11.96
C MET A 89 10.72 8.00 12.06
N PHE A 90 9.74 7.71 11.21
CA PHE A 90 9.11 6.42 11.08
C PHE A 90 9.06 5.95 9.62
N SER A 91 8.99 4.64 9.44
CA SER A 91 8.66 4.00 8.17
C SER A 91 7.84 2.75 8.46
N SER A 92 6.95 2.36 7.55
CA SER A 92 6.30 1.07 7.60
C SER A 92 7.34 -0.05 7.61
N LYS A 93 7.12 -1.08 8.42
CA LYS A 93 7.98 -2.27 8.46
C LYS A 93 7.63 -3.25 7.33
N GLU A 94 6.39 -3.22 6.84
CA GLU A 94 5.89 -4.13 5.81
C GLU A 94 4.86 -3.48 4.87
N ARG A 95 4.41 -4.24 3.87
CA ARG A 95 3.29 -3.87 2.99
C ARG A 95 1.95 -3.92 3.75
N LEU A 96 0.95 -3.16 3.33
CA LEU A 96 -0.39 -3.26 3.89
C LEU A 96 -1.19 -4.32 3.13
N VAL A 97 -1.54 -5.44 3.78
CA VAL A 97 -2.23 -6.57 3.14
C VAL A 97 -3.74 -6.48 3.34
N PHE A 98 -4.49 -6.73 2.28
CA PHE A 98 -5.96 -6.78 2.26
C PHE A 98 -6.46 -8.24 2.18
N SER A 99 -7.71 -8.43 1.75
CA SER A 99 -8.31 -9.74 1.54
C SER A 99 -7.60 -10.54 0.43
N MET A 100 -7.74 -11.87 0.52
CA MET A 100 -7.32 -12.78 -0.55
C MET A 100 -8.05 -12.45 -1.84
N ILE A 101 -7.34 -12.55 -2.97
CA ILE A 101 -7.94 -12.47 -4.30
C ILE A 101 -8.61 -13.82 -4.56
N ASN A 102 -9.93 -13.81 -4.68
CA ASN A 102 -10.67 -14.97 -5.16
C ASN A 102 -10.67 -14.95 -6.69
N TYR A 103 -9.88 -15.84 -7.31
CA TYR A 103 -9.70 -15.85 -8.76
C TYR A 103 -11.00 -16.13 -9.51
N ASP A 104 -11.90 -16.95 -8.96
CA ASP A 104 -13.14 -17.34 -9.64
C ASP A 104 -14.18 -16.20 -9.64
N THR A 105 -14.23 -15.41 -8.57
CA THR A 105 -15.24 -14.35 -8.44
C THR A 105 -14.75 -13.01 -8.97
N VAL A 106 -13.46 -12.68 -8.80
CA VAL A 106 -12.92 -11.35 -9.14
C VAL A 106 -13.01 -11.04 -10.64
N VAL A 107 -13.04 -12.06 -11.50
CA VAL A 107 -13.21 -11.89 -12.95
C VAL A 107 -14.59 -11.33 -13.32
N ASN A 108 -15.58 -11.44 -12.44
CA ASN A 108 -16.92 -10.90 -12.67
C ASN A 108 -17.11 -9.50 -12.08
N GLU A 109 -16.07 -8.93 -11.48
CA GLU A 109 -16.13 -7.62 -10.83
C GLU A 109 -15.72 -6.49 -11.79
N THR A 110 -16.18 -5.28 -11.46
CA THR A 110 -15.66 -4.01 -11.99
C THR A 110 -15.10 -3.19 -10.84
N TRP A 111 -14.20 -2.23 -11.09
CA TRP A 111 -13.59 -1.42 -10.01
C TRP A 111 -14.63 -0.83 -9.04
N LYS A 112 -15.64 -0.15 -9.58
CA LYS A 112 -16.69 0.54 -8.79
C LYS A 112 -17.52 -0.41 -7.92
N LEU A 113 -17.71 -1.65 -8.36
CA LEU A 113 -18.51 -2.67 -7.68
C LEU A 113 -17.65 -3.80 -7.11
N SER A 114 -16.32 -3.59 -7.02
CA SER A 114 -15.40 -4.62 -6.58
C SER A 114 -15.55 -4.90 -5.10
N SER A 115 -15.36 -6.16 -4.73
CA SER A 115 -15.28 -6.56 -3.32
C SER A 115 -14.11 -5.86 -2.61
N PHE A 116 -13.02 -5.60 -3.34
CA PHE A 116 -11.89 -4.81 -2.87
C PHE A 116 -12.32 -3.40 -2.44
N LEU A 117 -12.95 -2.62 -3.34
CA LEU A 117 -13.31 -1.24 -3.04
C LEU A 117 -14.44 -1.19 -2.00
N LYS A 118 -15.43 -2.09 -2.08
CA LYS A 118 -16.52 -2.17 -1.10
C LYS A 118 -15.98 -2.32 0.34
N LYS A 119 -15.04 -3.24 0.53
CA LYS A 119 -14.46 -3.50 1.85
C LYS A 119 -13.47 -2.42 2.29
N ASN A 120 -12.68 -1.89 1.36
CA ASN A 120 -11.51 -1.07 1.70
C ASN A 120 -11.67 0.44 1.39
N LYS A 121 -12.88 0.91 1.02
CA LYS A 121 -13.12 2.32 0.70
C LYS A 121 -12.66 3.27 1.81
N THR A 122 -12.92 2.93 3.07
CA THR A 122 -12.44 3.70 4.22
C THR A 122 -11.68 2.76 5.17
N LEU A 123 -10.41 3.07 5.39
CA LEU A 123 -9.51 2.32 6.25
C LEU A 123 -9.29 3.09 7.55
N LEU A 124 -9.41 2.42 8.70
CA LEU A 124 -8.78 2.86 9.94
C LEU A 124 -7.38 2.24 10.01
N LEU A 125 -6.36 3.05 9.74
CA LEU A 125 -4.96 2.67 9.85
C LEU A 125 -4.46 2.93 11.27
N MET A 126 -4.18 1.86 12.02
CA MET A 126 -3.58 1.93 13.34
C MET A 126 -2.12 1.48 13.28
N PHE A 127 -1.20 2.43 13.42
CA PHE A 127 0.22 2.19 13.33
C PHE A 127 0.85 2.00 14.71
N TYR A 128 1.52 0.86 14.92
CA TYR A 128 2.23 0.57 16.18
C TYR A 128 3.73 0.48 15.97
N LEU A 129 4.52 0.89 16.95
CA LEU A 129 5.98 0.82 16.87
C LEU A 129 6.46 -0.60 17.17
N TRP A 130 6.94 -1.30 16.14
CA TRP A 130 7.57 -2.60 16.28
C TRP A 130 9.00 -2.44 16.84
N ILE A 131 9.31 -3.25 17.85
CA ILE A 131 10.62 -3.35 18.48
C ILE A 131 10.98 -4.83 18.54
N GLU A 132 12.23 -5.15 18.19
CA GLU A 132 12.73 -6.52 18.18
C GLU A 132 12.73 -7.10 19.60
N ASN A 133 12.37 -8.38 19.74
CA ASN A 133 12.29 -9.11 21.01
C ASN A 133 11.32 -8.55 22.07
N GLN A 134 10.48 -7.58 21.70
CA GLN A 134 9.41 -7.07 22.57
C GLN A 134 8.11 -7.85 22.34
N SER A 135 7.37 -8.11 23.42
CA SER A 135 6.06 -8.76 23.34
C SER A 135 5.08 -7.92 22.51
N ILE A 136 4.24 -8.60 21.74
CA ILE A 136 3.24 -7.97 20.88
C ILE A 136 2.24 -7.11 21.67
N LEU A 137 1.98 -7.47 22.92
CA LEU A 137 1.07 -6.73 23.81
C LEU A 137 1.67 -5.40 24.26
N ASP A 138 2.98 -5.25 24.15
CA ASP A 138 3.74 -4.09 24.59
C ASP A 138 4.01 -3.08 23.47
N TYR A 139 3.67 -3.39 22.21
CA TYR A 139 3.82 -2.42 21.13
C TYR A 139 2.91 -1.21 21.33
N GLU A 140 3.51 -0.04 21.20
CA GLU A 140 2.85 1.23 21.42
C GLU A 140 2.24 1.76 20.11
N PHE A 141 0.95 2.09 20.11
CA PHE A 141 0.27 2.69 18.96
C PHE A 141 0.64 4.17 18.84
N LYS A 142 1.20 4.56 17.70
CA LYS A 142 1.70 5.93 17.44
C LYS A 142 0.76 6.75 16.58
N PHE A 143 0.00 6.12 15.70
CA PHE A 143 -0.96 6.81 14.85
C PHE A 143 -2.26 6.01 14.72
N ALA A 144 -3.36 6.76 14.59
CA ALA A 144 -4.69 6.27 14.25
C ALA A 144 -5.24 7.25 13.21
N HIS A 145 -5.42 6.78 11.98
CA HIS A 145 -5.74 7.63 10.83
C HIS A 145 -6.87 7.00 10.02
N LEU A 146 -7.87 7.81 9.67
CA LEU A 146 -8.86 7.41 8.68
C LEU A 146 -8.33 7.79 7.30
N LEU A 147 -8.37 6.83 6.37
CA LEU A 147 -8.01 7.02 4.98
C LEU A 147 -9.16 6.55 4.09
N ASN A 148 -9.79 7.49 3.40
CA ASN A 148 -10.73 7.22 2.31
C ASN A 148 -9.98 7.16 0.98
N LEU A 149 -9.99 5.98 0.35
CA LEU A 149 -9.24 5.73 -0.89
C LEU A 149 -9.71 6.52 -2.11
N LEU A 150 -10.85 7.22 -2.02
CA LEU A 150 -11.37 8.04 -3.13
C LEU A 150 -11.32 9.55 -2.84
N GLU A 151 -11.14 9.94 -1.59
CA GLU A 151 -11.31 11.34 -1.15
C GLU A 151 -10.04 11.91 -0.50
N ASP A 152 -9.24 11.08 0.17
CA ASP A 152 -8.09 11.53 0.97
C ASP A 152 -6.74 11.38 0.23
N ILE A 153 -6.74 10.96 -1.04
CA ILE A 153 -5.56 10.84 -1.91
C ILE A 153 -5.82 11.56 -3.24
N SER A 154 -4.76 11.84 -4.01
CA SER A 154 -4.92 12.57 -5.28
C SER A 154 -5.70 11.73 -6.31
N GLU A 155 -6.37 12.40 -7.25
CA GLU A 155 -7.14 11.72 -8.29
C GLU A 155 -6.25 10.80 -9.15
N GLU A 156 -4.99 11.17 -9.35
CA GLU A 156 -3.99 10.35 -10.05
C GLU A 156 -3.64 9.09 -9.26
N ASP A 157 -3.51 9.19 -7.93
CA ASP A 157 -3.31 8.02 -7.08
C ASP A 157 -4.53 7.09 -7.12
N VAL A 158 -5.76 7.64 -7.05
CA VAL A 158 -7.00 6.85 -7.20
C VAL A 158 -7.01 6.13 -8.55
N PHE A 159 -6.71 6.85 -9.63
CA PHE A 159 -6.70 6.32 -10.98
C PHE A 159 -5.63 5.23 -11.15
N GLN A 160 -4.44 5.43 -10.59
CA GLN A 160 -3.37 4.44 -10.63
C GLN A 160 -3.74 3.17 -9.85
N ILE A 161 -4.34 3.29 -8.67
CA ILE A 161 -4.82 2.14 -7.88
C ILE A 161 -5.91 1.37 -8.64
N GLN A 162 -6.85 2.08 -9.28
CA GLN A 162 -7.85 1.46 -10.15
C GLN A 162 -7.18 0.68 -11.28
N LYS A 163 -6.19 1.27 -11.96
CA LYS A 163 -5.48 0.64 -13.09
C LYS A 163 -4.66 -0.57 -12.67
N ASP A 164 -4.06 -0.51 -11.50
CA ASP A 164 -3.38 -1.66 -10.89
C ASP A 164 -4.36 -2.82 -10.62
N TRP A 165 -5.53 -2.52 -10.05
CA TRP A 165 -6.58 -3.52 -9.83
C TRP A 165 -7.05 -4.13 -11.15
N GLU A 166 -7.36 -3.28 -12.15
CA GLU A 166 -7.80 -3.69 -13.48
C GLU A 166 -6.76 -4.58 -14.17
N TYR A 167 -5.48 -4.25 -14.05
CA TYR A 167 -4.39 -5.06 -14.59
C TYR A 167 -4.39 -6.47 -13.96
N ILE A 168 -4.46 -6.56 -12.64
CA ILE A 168 -4.46 -7.84 -11.92
C ILE A 168 -5.65 -8.70 -12.37
N VAL A 169 -6.85 -8.10 -12.43
CA VAL A 169 -8.07 -8.80 -12.86
C VAL A 169 -8.00 -9.22 -14.32
N ALA A 170 -7.47 -8.36 -15.20
CA ALA A 170 -7.30 -8.69 -16.62
C ALA A 170 -6.35 -9.88 -16.82
N LYS A 171 -5.26 -9.95 -16.04
CA LYS A 171 -4.33 -11.09 -16.07
C LYS A 171 -5.00 -12.39 -15.62
N ILE A 172 -5.84 -12.33 -14.59
CA ILE A 172 -6.64 -13.49 -14.15
C ILE A 172 -7.66 -13.89 -15.24
N LYS A 173 -8.34 -12.93 -15.87
CA LYS A 173 -9.28 -13.17 -16.99
C LYS A 173 -8.62 -13.86 -18.20
N ARG A 174 -7.33 -13.63 -18.43
CA ARG A 174 -6.56 -14.31 -19.48
C ARG A 174 -6.04 -15.70 -19.09
N GLY A 175 -6.37 -16.20 -17.88
CA GLY A 175 -5.82 -17.47 -17.38
C GLY A 175 -4.34 -17.37 -16.99
N GLU A 176 -3.86 -16.17 -16.67
CA GLU A 176 -2.46 -15.85 -16.36
C GLU A 176 -2.25 -15.57 -14.86
N ALA A 177 -3.14 -15.99 -13.97
CA ALA A 177 -3.01 -15.75 -12.53
C ALA A 177 -1.71 -16.37 -11.96
N HIS A 178 -1.30 -17.51 -12.49
CA HIS A 178 -0.01 -18.15 -12.17
C HIS A 178 1.22 -17.29 -12.55
N LEU A 179 1.08 -16.34 -13.49
CA LEU A 179 2.11 -15.40 -13.91
C LEU A 179 2.05 -14.06 -13.17
N LEU A 180 1.06 -13.84 -12.28
CA LEU A 180 0.98 -12.62 -11.49
C LEU A 180 2.26 -12.43 -10.67
N SER A 181 2.67 -11.18 -10.51
CA SER A 181 3.74 -10.74 -9.64
C SER A 181 3.33 -9.48 -8.89
N GLU A 182 3.90 -9.25 -7.71
CA GLU A 182 3.70 -7.97 -7.00
C GLU A 182 4.32 -6.79 -7.77
N GLY A 183 5.32 -7.07 -8.62
CA GLY A 183 5.98 -6.08 -9.48
C GLY A 183 5.24 -5.74 -10.77
N ASP A 184 4.10 -6.40 -11.06
CA ASP A 184 3.33 -6.15 -12.29
C ASP A 184 2.64 -4.77 -12.29
N THR A 185 2.42 -4.19 -11.11
CA THR A 185 1.63 -2.98 -10.90
C THR A 185 2.41 -1.94 -10.11
N TYR A 186 1.83 -0.78 -9.80
CA TYR A 186 2.55 0.34 -9.17
C TYR A 186 2.31 0.47 -7.66
N TYR A 187 1.10 0.81 -7.23
CA TYR A 187 0.72 1.08 -5.84
C TYR A 187 0.00 -0.11 -5.20
N LEU A 188 -0.96 -0.72 -5.91
CA LEU A 188 -1.71 -1.90 -5.47
C LEU A 188 -1.13 -3.17 -6.11
N GLY A 189 -0.49 -4.02 -5.31
CA GLY A 189 0.10 -5.28 -5.74
C GLY A 189 -0.78 -6.51 -5.44
N ALA A 190 -0.46 -7.62 -6.11
CA ALA A 190 -0.96 -8.96 -5.77
C ALA A 190 0.16 -9.78 -5.09
N CYS A 191 0.30 -9.67 -3.77
CA CYS A 191 1.34 -10.37 -3.01
C CYS A 191 0.96 -11.83 -2.72
N THR A 192 1.92 -12.76 -2.71
CA THR A 192 1.65 -14.16 -2.35
C THR A 192 1.32 -14.29 -0.87
N LYS A 193 0.25 -15.00 -0.54
CA LYS A 193 -0.17 -15.24 0.85
C LYS A 193 -0.47 -16.72 1.07
N ALA A 194 0.56 -17.47 1.43
CA ALA A 194 0.49 -18.88 1.75
C ALA A 194 1.60 -19.29 2.73
N ALA A 195 1.46 -20.46 3.35
CA ALA A 195 2.45 -20.99 4.29
C ALA A 195 3.80 -21.32 3.61
N ASN A 196 3.76 -21.79 2.36
CA ASN A 196 4.94 -22.10 1.57
C ASN A 196 4.63 -22.05 0.06
N SER A 197 5.67 -22.20 -0.78
CA SER A 197 5.59 -22.11 -2.24
C SER A 197 4.86 -23.27 -2.93
N ARG A 198 4.62 -24.39 -2.22
CA ARG A 198 3.90 -25.55 -2.75
C ARG A 198 2.38 -25.36 -2.70
N VAL A 199 1.90 -24.46 -1.85
CA VAL A 199 0.47 -24.14 -1.78
C VAL A 199 0.08 -23.39 -3.05
N VAL A 200 -0.82 -24.00 -3.79
CA VAL A 200 -1.43 -23.48 -5.01
C VAL A 200 -2.94 -23.64 -4.95
N ARG A 201 -3.66 -22.95 -5.82
CA ARG A 201 -5.10 -23.07 -6.03
C ARG A 201 -5.41 -23.02 -7.52
N ASP A 202 -6.59 -23.48 -7.87
CA ASP A 202 -7.09 -23.36 -9.23
C ASP A 202 -7.31 -21.89 -9.61
N GLN A 203 -7.32 -21.63 -10.90
CA GLN A 203 -7.64 -20.33 -11.49
C GLN A 203 -8.64 -20.55 -12.64
N PRO A 204 -9.44 -19.54 -12.99
CA PRO A 204 -10.29 -19.62 -14.16
C PRO A 204 -9.44 -19.59 -15.45
N MET A 205 -10.03 -20.04 -16.55
CA MET A 205 -9.50 -19.96 -17.92
C MET A 205 -8.17 -20.69 -18.19
N ASN A 206 -7.59 -21.40 -17.21
CA ASN A 206 -6.36 -22.17 -17.40
C ASN A 206 -6.25 -23.31 -16.36
N ARG A 207 -5.68 -24.45 -16.76
CA ARG A 207 -5.45 -25.61 -15.88
C ARG A 207 -4.20 -25.51 -15.03
N THR A 208 -3.24 -24.65 -15.39
CA THR A 208 -2.04 -24.44 -14.57
C THR A 208 -2.44 -23.85 -13.22
N PRO A 209 -2.08 -24.44 -12.08
CA PRO A 209 -2.47 -23.89 -10.79
C PRO A 209 -1.67 -22.62 -10.46
N ALA A 210 -2.27 -21.71 -9.69
CA ALA A 210 -1.68 -20.42 -9.32
C ALA A 210 -1.39 -20.34 -7.82
N LYS A 211 -0.35 -19.58 -7.44
CA LYS A 211 -0.08 -19.28 -6.02
C LYS A 211 -1.20 -18.41 -5.45
N PRO A 212 -1.73 -18.67 -4.24
CA PRO A 212 -2.72 -17.79 -3.62
C PRO A 212 -2.14 -16.39 -3.38
N ARG A 213 -2.89 -15.36 -3.77
CA ARG A 213 -2.49 -13.95 -3.61
C ARG A 213 -3.51 -13.15 -2.83
N ALA A 214 -3.06 -12.08 -2.20
CA ALA A 214 -3.88 -11.04 -1.61
C ALA A 214 -3.55 -9.70 -2.26
N PHE A 215 -4.56 -8.82 -2.35
CA PHE A 215 -4.29 -7.43 -2.67
C PHE A 215 -3.44 -6.82 -1.55
N SER A 216 -2.55 -5.89 -1.90
CA SER A 216 -1.75 -5.17 -0.91
C SER A 216 -1.28 -3.83 -1.44
N PHE A 217 -1.31 -2.79 -0.60
CA PHE A 217 -0.52 -1.60 -0.91
C PHE A 217 0.95 -1.86 -0.64
N LYS A 218 1.78 -1.49 -1.63
CA LYS A 218 3.23 -1.60 -1.50
C LYS A 218 3.73 -0.74 -0.35
N GLN A 219 4.80 -1.21 0.29
CA GLN A 219 5.40 -0.55 1.45
C GLN A 219 5.80 0.90 1.15
N GLN A 220 6.27 1.18 -0.07
CA GLN A 220 6.67 2.52 -0.50
C GLN A 220 5.49 3.50 -0.55
N TYR A 221 4.34 3.05 -1.05
CA TYR A 221 3.13 3.87 -1.05
C TYR A 221 2.67 4.20 0.39
N ILE A 222 2.67 3.20 1.28
CA ILE A 222 2.35 3.43 2.71
C ILE A 222 3.35 4.37 3.36
N ASN A 223 4.65 4.24 3.04
CA ASN A 223 5.67 5.16 3.53
C ASN A 223 5.42 6.60 3.07
N TYR A 224 5.02 6.79 1.81
CA TYR A 224 4.65 8.11 1.30
C TYR A 224 3.51 8.71 2.14
N LEU A 225 2.40 7.96 2.33
CA LEU A 225 1.26 8.41 3.15
C LEU A 225 1.66 8.71 4.60
N ILE A 226 2.53 7.89 5.22
CA ILE A 226 3.05 8.17 6.57
C ILE A 226 3.78 9.51 6.58
N GLN A 227 4.69 9.75 5.63
CA GLN A 227 5.49 10.98 5.63
C GLN A 227 4.62 12.22 5.37
N THR A 228 3.71 12.17 4.41
CA THR A 228 2.95 13.34 3.97
C THR A 228 1.73 13.60 4.84
N GLN A 229 0.92 12.57 5.12
CA GLN A 229 -0.37 12.75 5.81
C GLN A 229 -0.26 12.63 7.33
N LEU A 230 0.58 11.73 7.85
CA LEU A 230 0.68 11.52 9.31
C LEU A 230 1.73 12.42 9.96
N LEU A 231 2.84 12.66 9.27
CA LEU A 231 3.95 13.45 9.78
C LEU A 231 3.97 14.88 9.24
N GLY A 232 3.10 15.23 8.29
CA GLY A 232 3.03 16.57 7.69
C GLY A 232 4.32 17.00 7.00
N ARG A 233 5.17 16.06 6.55
CA ARG A 233 6.46 16.36 5.95
C ARG A 233 6.28 16.73 4.49
N LYS A 234 6.88 17.85 4.09
CA LYS A 234 7.07 18.17 2.67
C LYS A 234 8.12 17.23 2.09
N THR A 235 7.75 16.46 1.08
CA THR A 235 8.69 15.68 0.30
C THR A 235 9.41 16.61 -0.67
N ASN A 236 10.74 16.50 -0.77
CA ASN A 236 11.51 17.19 -1.81
C ASN A 236 11.36 16.43 -3.14
N THR A 237 10.13 16.28 -3.59
CA THR A 237 9.73 15.56 -4.80
C THR A 237 9.08 16.53 -5.78
N ASP A 238 9.07 16.13 -7.04
CA ASP A 238 8.33 16.79 -8.10
C ASP A 238 7.50 15.74 -8.83
N SER A 239 6.31 16.11 -9.30
CA SER A 239 5.35 15.18 -9.90
C SER A 239 5.49 15.16 -11.42
N ILE A 240 5.34 13.99 -12.04
CA ILE A 240 5.23 13.89 -13.51
C ILE A 240 3.87 14.35 -14.04
N PHE A 241 2.85 14.39 -13.18
CA PHE A 241 1.47 14.76 -13.49
C PHE A 241 1.29 16.30 -13.52
N LYS A 242 2.06 16.98 -14.37
CA LYS A 242 1.97 18.44 -14.53
C LYS A 242 1.03 18.80 -15.67
N LYS A 243 0.08 19.71 -15.40
CA LYS A 243 -0.78 20.37 -16.42
C LYS A 243 -1.54 19.39 -17.32
N GLN A 244 -1.98 18.26 -16.78
CA GLN A 244 -2.68 17.25 -17.56
C GLN A 244 -4.12 17.66 -17.85
N ARG A 245 -4.60 17.34 -19.06
CA ARG A 245 -6.00 17.56 -19.46
C ARG A 245 -6.94 16.42 -19.05
N ARG A 246 -6.37 15.27 -18.68
CA ARG A 246 -7.08 14.04 -18.30
C ARG A 246 -6.20 13.23 -17.32
N LEU A 247 -6.83 12.30 -16.59
CA LEU A 247 -6.11 11.35 -15.75
C LEU A 247 -5.36 10.32 -16.61
N GLU A 248 -4.10 10.07 -16.26
CA GLU A 248 -3.20 9.15 -16.98
C GLU A 248 -2.42 8.31 -15.98
N THR A 249 -1.98 7.12 -16.40
CA THR A 249 -1.12 6.29 -15.55
C THR A 249 0.32 6.80 -15.57
N ILE A 250 1.11 6.36 -14.60
CA ILE A 250 2.57 6.61 -14.58
C ILE A 250 3.21 6.18 -15.91
N GLU A 251 2.80 5.02 -16.43
CA GLU A 251 3.35 4.47 -17.67
C GLU A 251 2.99 5.32 -18.89
N ASP A 252 1.73 5.76 -18.98
CA ASP A 252 1.24 6.57 -20.10
C ASP A 252 1.99 7.90 -20.20
N VAL A 253 2.16 8.59 -19.06
CA VAL A 253 2.88 9.87 -19.00
C VAL A 253 4.34 9.71 -19.39
N ILE A 254 5.00 8.66 -18.88
CA ILE A 254 6.39 8.38 -19.24
C ILE A 254 6.51 8.13 -20.76
N LYS A 255 5.61 7.31 -21.32
CA LYS A 255 5.60 7.00 -22.76
C LYS A 255 5.37 8.25 -23.59
N GLU A 256 4.37 9.05 -23.23
CA GLU A 256 4.07 10.30 -23.93
C GLU A 256 5.27 11.24 -23.94
N LYS A 257 5.89 11.48 -22.78
CA LYS A 257 7.03 12.40 -22.66
C LYS A 257 8.29 11.88 -23.36
N LEU A 258 8.53 10.57 -23.38
CA LEU A 258 9.72 9.98 -24.00
C LEU A 258 9.60 9.78 -25.52
N THR A 259 8.40 9.47 -26.03
CA THR A 259 8.19 9.09 -27.43
C THR A 259 8.75 10.09 -28.46
N PRO A 260 8.58 11.42 -28.30
CA PRO A 260 9.13 12.40 -29.24
C PRO A 260 10.67 12.39 -29.39
N PHE A 261 11.36 11.78 -28.43
CA PHE A 261 12.83 11.76 -28.36
C PHE A 261 13.44 10.42 -28.78
N ILE A 262 12.63 9.42 -29.11
CA ILE A 262 13.11 8.13 -29.60
C ILE A 262 13.89 8.33 -30.92
N GLY A 263 15.09 7.74 -31.00
CA GLY A 263 15.98 7.85 -32.16
C GLY A 263 16.80 9.14 -32.23
N LYS A 264 16.60 10.10 -31.31
CA LYS A 264 17.39 11.32 -31.22
C LYS A 264 18.66 11.13 -30.39
N THR A 265 19.71 11.85 -30.75
CA THR A 265 20.92 12.02 -29.96
C THR A 265 20.71 13.00 -28.81
N ASP A 266 21.52 12.91 -27.75
CA ASP A 266 21.45 13.86 -26.64
C ASP A 266 21.53 15.33 -27.09
N LYS A 267 22.33 15.63 -28.11
CA LYS A 267 22.49 16.99 -28.66
C LYS A 267 21.18 17.50 -29.24
N GLU A 268 20.50 16.67 -30.02
CA GLU A 268 19.20 17.03 -30.62
C GLU A 268 18.12 17.21 -29.54
N ILE A 269 18.13 16.36 -28.51
CA ILE A 269 17.20 16.47 -27.37
C ILE A 269 17.42 17.80 -26.63
N ILE A 270 18.68 18.15 -26.35
CA ILE A 270 19.05 19.41 -25.66
C ILE A 270 18.59 20.63 -26.44
N VAL A 271 18.80 20.64 -27.76
CA VAL A 271 18.34 21.73 -28.64
C VAL A 271 16.81 21.80 -28.64
N THR A 272 16.13 20.66 -28.74
CA THR A 272 14.65 20.59 -28.76
C THR A 272 14.04 21.10 -27.44
N LEU A 273 14.63 20.74 -26.30
CA LEU A 273 14.15 21.16 -24.98
C LEU A 273 14.63 22.57 -24.60
N ASN A 274 15.52 23.18 -25.39
CA ASN A 274 16.16 24.45 -25.09
C ASN A 274 16.76 24.51 -23.66
N VAL A 275 17.50 23.46 -23.28
CA VAL A 275 18.13 23.34 -21.94
C VAL A 275 19.64 23.46 -22.03
N SER A 276 20.29 23.96 -20.98
CA SER A 276 21.75 23.92 -20.85
C SER A 276 22.15 22.89 -19.79
N LEU A 277 22.93 21.89 -20.17
CA LEU A 277 23.38 20.81 -19.30
C LEU A 277 24.91 20.61 -19.43
N ASN A 278 25.59 20.40 -18.31
CA ASN A 278 27.01 20.05 -18.31
C ASN A 278 27.20 18.58 -18.72
N SER A 279 27.61 18.36 -19.97
CA SER A 279 27.86 17.02 -20.54
C SER A 279 28.99 16.24 -19.87
N LYS A 280 29.88 16.91 -19.11
CA LYS A 280 30.96 16.26 -18.35
C LYS A 280 30.50 15.74 -16.98
N SER A 281 29.29 16.11 -16.53
CA SER A 281 28.78 15.67 -15.23
C SER A 281 28.45 14.18 -15.24
N LYS A 282 28.80 13.47 -14.15
CA LYS A 282 28.43 12.06 -13.96
C LYS A 282 26.92 11.81 -14.02
N ASN A 283 26.10 12.81 -13.71
CA ASN A 283 24.64 12.72 -13.74
C ASN A 283 24.01 13.26 -15.03
N TYR A 284 24.80 13.61 -16.05
CA TYR A 284 24.34 14.29 -17.27
C TYR A 284 23.11 13.61 -17.90
N LYS A 285 23.19 12.30 -18.14
CA LYS A 285 22.08 11.54 -18.75
C LYS A 285 20.83 11.50 -17.86
N ARG A 286 21.01 11.35 -16.54
CA ARG A 286 19.90 11.39 -15.56
C ARG A 286 19.22 12.76 -15.58
N SER A 287 20.00 13.83 -15.66
CA SER A 287 19.52 15.21 -15.76
C SER A 287 18.76 15.44 -17.07
N LEU A 288 19.26 14.91 -18.19
CA LEU A 288 18.56 14.99 -19.47
C LEU A 288 17.19 14.30 -19.42
N VAL A 289 17.11 13.09 -18.84
CA VAL A 289 15.84 12.39 -18.63
C VAL A 289 14.90 13.17 -17.72
N ASN A 290 15.40 13.78 -16.65
CA ASN A 290 14.60 14.66 -15.81
C ASN A 290 14.01 15.83 -16.61
N ARG A 291 14.77 16.45 -17.52
CA ARG A 291 14.26 17.51 -18.39
C ARG A 291 13.19 17.01 -19.36
N ILE A 292 13.35 15.83 -19.94
CA ILE A 292 12.31 15.20 -20.77
C ILE A 292 11.02 14.98 -19.95
N LEU A 293 11.14 14.52 -18.70
CA LEU A 293 10.00 14.31 -17.82
C LEU A 293 9.44 15.61 -17.21
N GLU A 294 10.06 16.76 -17.50
CA GLU A 294 9.75 18.08 -16.94
C GLU A 294 9.88 18.13 -15.41
N ILE A 295 10.89 17.45 -14.88
CA ILE A 295 11.17 17.30 -13.46
C ILE A 295 12.37 18.17 -13.06
N ASP A 296 12.16 19.01 -12.06
CA ASP A 296 13.20 19.88 -11.49
C ASP A 296 13.88 19.25 -10.26
N SER A 297 13.18 18.35 -9.56
CA SER A 297 13.72 17.64 -8.40
C SER A 297 14.63 16.46 -8.80
N SER A 298 15.51 16.07 -7.87
CA SER A 298 16.24 14.80 -7.95
C SER A 298 15.34 13.57 -7.83
N LYS A 299 14.17 13.73 -7.22
CA LYS A 299 13.19 12.67 -6.93
C LYS A 299 11.86 12.95 -7.59
N ILE A 300 11.29 11.90 -8.17
CA ILE A 300 9.97 11.92 -8.81
C ILE A 300 8.98 11.31 -7.82
N GLU A 301 7.92 12.04 -7.47
CA GLU A 301 6.95 11.62 -6.46
C GLU A 301 6.37 10.24 -6.76
N GLU A 302 5.91 10.03 -7.99
CA GLU A 302 5.26 8.80 -8.42
C GLU A 302 6.22 7.62 -8.39
N PHE A 303 7.52 7.86 -8.60
CA PHE A 303 8.54 6.82 -8.55
C PHE A 303 8.86 6.43 -7.12
N GLU A 304 8.89 7.40 -6.21
CA GLU A 304 9.04 7.14 -4.78
C GLU A 304 7.84 6.36 -4.24
N LYS A 305 6.61 6.70 -4.67
CA LYS A 305 5.37 5.96 -4.34
C LYS A 305 5.38 4.52 -4.86
N ALA A 306 5.79 4.32 -6.12
CA ALA A 306 5.73 3.03 -6.82
C ALA A 306 6.95 2.12 -6.64
N ASN A 307 8.00 2.58 -5.93
CA ASN A 307 9.29 1.90 -5.85
C ASN A 307 10.01 1.75 -7.20
N ILE A 308 9.92 2.77 -8.06
CA ILE A 308 10.60 2.79 -9.37
C ILE A 308 11.99 3.42 -9.21
N THR A 309 13.01 2.77 -9.78
CA THR A 309 14.35 3.34 -9.88
C THR A 309 14.68 3.65 -11.33
N LEU A 310 14.93 4.92 -11.64
CA LEU A 310 15.40 5.30 -12.96
C LEU A 310 16.89 4.95 -13.12
N LYS A 311 17.22 4.16 -14.14
CA LYS A 311 18.59 3.84 -14.55
C LYS A 311 18.77 4.17 -16.03
N VAL A 312 19.89 4.82 -16.35
CA VAL A 312 20.33 5.02 -17.74
C VAL A 312 21.31 3.92 -18.07
N ILE A 313 21.14 3.29 -19.23
CA ILE A 313 22.04 2.29 -19.79
C ILE A 313 22.62 2.90 -21.07
N THR A 314 23.94 2.92 -21.18
CA THR A 314 24.71 3.47 -22.30
C THR A 314 25.73 2.45 -22.75
#